data_AF-U6DLQ6-F1
#
_entry.id   AF-U6DLQ6-F1
#
_cell.length_a   1.000
_cell.length_b   1.000
_cell.length_c   1.000
_cell.angle_alpha   90.00
_cell.angle_beta   90.00
_cell.angle_gamma   90.00
#
_symmetry.space_group_name_H-M   'P 1'
#
loop_
_entity.id
_entity.type
_entity.pdbx_description
1 polymer ?
#
loop_
_entity_poly.entity_id
_entity_poly.type
_entity_poly.pdbx_seq_one_letter_code
_entity_poly.pdbx_strand_id
1 'polypeptide(L)'
;ARPQGGQDILSMMGQLMKPKKTEITDKLRGEINKVVNKYIDQGIAELVPGVLFVDEVHMLDIECFTYLHRALESSIAPIVIFASNRGNCVIRGTEDITSPHGIPLDLLDRVMIIRTMLYTPQEMKQIIKIRAQTEGINISEEALNHLGEIGTKTTLRYSVQLLTPANLLAKINGKDSIEKEHVEEISELFYDAKSSAKILADQQDKYMK
;
A
#
# COMPACT_ATOMS: atom_id res chain seq x y z
N ALA A 1 20.10 9.62 -17.25
CA ALA A 1 21.38 10.08 -16.66
C ALA A 1 21.13 11.42 -15.98
N ARG A 2 21.57 11.60 -14.73
CA ARG A 2 21.71 12.92 -14.10
C ARG A 2 23.19 13.31 -14.23
N PRO A 3 23.62 14.02 -15.28
CA PRO A 3 24.96 14.57 -15.29
C PRO A 3 25.02 15.62 -14.17
N GLN A 4 25.58 15.24 -13.02
CA GLN A 4 25.97 16.20 -11.99
C GLN A 4 27.39 16.67 -12.33
N GLY A 5 27.52 17.97 -12.63
CA GLY A 5 28.82 18.63 -12.76
C GLY A 5 29.18 19.02 -14.19
N GLY A 6 28.55 20.08 -14.69
CA GLY A 6 29.15 20.96 -15.69
C GLY A 6 29.21 22.36 -15.09
N GLN A 7 30.30 23.10 -15.24
CA GLN A 7 30.38 24.53 -14.88
C GLN A 7 29.70 25.41 -15.95
N ASP A 8 28.63 24.93 -16.58
CA ASP A 8 27.91 25.68 -17.60
C ASP A 8 26.70 26.37 -16.99
N ILE A 9 26.53 27.66 -17.32
CA ILE A 9 25.41 28.52 -16.90
C ILE A 9 24.04 27.83 -17.15
N LEU A 10 23.96 27.01 -18.19
CA LEU A 10 22.79 26.21 -18.55
C LEU A 10 22.46 25.11 -17.52
N SER A 11 23.47 24.50 -16.90
CA SER A 11 23.32 23.47 -15.87
C SER A 11 22.90 24.04 -14.51
N MET A 12 23.32 25.27 -14.20
CA MET A 12 22.87 26.03 -13.03
C MET A 12 21.40 26.48 -13.18
N MET A 13 21.00 26.93 -14.37
CA MET A 13 19.58 27.21 -14.66
C MET A 13 18.71 25.95 -14.63
N GLY A 14 19.25 24.80 -15.04
CA GLY A 14 18.58 23.50 -14.94
C GLY A 14 18.35 23.01 -13.50
N GLN A 15 19.16 23.44 -12.54
CA GLN A 15 18.97 23.15 -11.10
C GLN A 15 17.87 24.02 -10.46
N LEU A 16 17.61 25.22 -11.01
CA LEU A 16 16.52 26.12 -10.58
C LEU A 16 15.16 25.73 -11.19
N MET A 17 15.14 24.96 -12.29
CA MET A 17 13.92 24.40 -12.85
C MET A 17 13.58 23.05 -12.20
N LYS A 18 12.28 22.80 -11.95
CA LYS A 18 11.82 21.48 -11.49
C LYS A 18 12.42 20.39 -12.38
N PRO A 19 13.09 19.37 -11.81
CA PRO A 19 13.71 18.32 -12.61
C PRO A 19 12.62 17.58 -13.40
N LYS A 20 12.58 17.78 -14.72
CA LYS A 20 11.75 16.97 -15.61
C LYS A 20 12.32 15.55 -15.59
N LYS A 21 11.48 14.57 -15.26
CA LYS A 21 11.83 13.16 -15.38
C LYS A 21 11.97 12.85 -16.88
N THR A 22 13.20 12.74 -17.35
CA THR A 22 13.48 12.24 -18.70
C THR A 22 13.50 10.72 -18.68
N GLU A 23 12.91 10.11 -19.70
CA GLU A 23 12.99 8.66 -19.86
C GLU A 23 14.44 8.22 -19.98
N ILE A 24 14.79 7.18 -19.24
CA ILE A 24 16.09 6.54 -19.36
C ILE A 24 16.03 5.67 -20.61
N THR A 25 16.94 5.90 -21.55
CA THR A 25 17.01 5.10 -22.78
C THR A 25 17.55 3.71 -22.52
N ASP A 26 17.13 2.73 -23.32
CA ASP A 26 17.62 1.35 -23.19
C ASP A 26 19.13 1.24 -23.47
N LYS A 27 19.68 2.12 -24.31
CA LYS A 27 21.14 2.21 -24.51
C LYS A 27 21.87 2.51 -23.20
N LEU A 28 21.39 3.51 -22.45
CA LEU A 28 21.98 3.86 -21.16
C LEU A 28 21.81 2.72 -20.14
N ARG A 29 20.63 2.07 -20.09
CA ARG A 29 20.42 0.89 -19.24
C ARG A 29 21.42 -0.22 -19.58
N GLY A 30 21.61 -0.52 -20.87
CA GLY A 30 22.55 -1.53 -21.35
C GLY A 30 24.01 -1.21 -21.01
N GLU A 31 24.43 0.06 -21.13
CA GLU A 31 25.78 0.49 -20.73
C GLU A 31 26.00 0.32 -19.22
N ILE A 32 25.02 0.71 -18.39
CA ILE A 32 25.10 0.51 -16.94
C ILE A 32 25.13 -0.98 -16.58
N ASN A 33 24.28 -1.81 -17.20
CA ASN A 33 24.25 -3.25 -16.94
C ASN A 33 25.59 -3.92 -17.27
N LYS A 34 26.29 -3.50 -18.33
CA LYS A 34 27.63 -4.01 -18.65
C LYS A 34 28.66 -3.68 -17.57
N VAL A 35 28.62 -2.45 -17.03
CA VAL A 35 29.53 -2.03 -15.95
C VAL A 35 29.23 -2.78 -14.66
N VAL A 36 27.95 -2.92 -14.30
CA VAL A 36 27.51 -3.68 -13.12
C VAL A 36 27.94 -5.13 -13.22
N ASN A 37 27.68 -5.80 -14.35
CA ASN A 37 28.10 -7.18 -14.57
C ASN A 37 29.62 -7.35 -14.48
N LYS A 38 30.39 -6.42 -15.05
CA LYS A 38 31.86 -6.44 -14.93
C LYS A 38 32.32 -6.37 -13.47
N TYR A 39 31.69 -5.56 -12.63
CA TYR A 39 32.05 -5.49 -11.20
C TYR A 39 31.68 -6.75 -10.43
N ILE A 40 30.59 -7.42 -10.84
CA ILE A 40 30.20 -8.72 -10.29
C ILE A 40 31.23 -9.78 -10.68
N ASP A 41 31.56 -9.87 -11.97
CA ASP A 41 32.53 -10.85 -12.50
C ASP A 41 33.94 -10.68 -11.91
N GLN A 42 34.31 -9.43 -11.59
CA GLN A 42 35.60 -9.10 -10.95
C GLN A 42 35.59 -9.30 -9.42
N GLY A 43 34.45 -9.66 -8.82
CA GLY A 43 34.31 -9.80 -7.37
C GLY A 43 34.40 -8.48 -6.59
N ILE A 44 34.22 -7.34 -7.27
CA ILE A 44 34.24 -5.99 -6.65
C ILE A 44 32.89 -5.68 -5.99
N ALA A 45 31.80 -6.19 -6.58
CA ALA A 45 30.45 -5.97 -6.10
C ALA A 45 29.63 -7.27 -6.13
N GLU A 46 28.66 -7.36 -5.23
CA GLU A 46 27.66 -8.42 -5.21
C GLU A 46 26.29 -7.84 -5.57
N LEU A 47 25.53 -8.56 -6.38
CA LEU A 47 24.16 -8.17 -6.71
C LEU A 47 23.20 -8.74 -5.68
N VAL A 48 22.58 -7.86 -4.89
CA VAL A 48 21.54 -8.24 -3.93
C VAL A 48 20.16 -7.93 -4.53
N PRO A 49 19.34 -8.93 -4.87
CA PRO A 49 18.00 -8.69 -5.38
C PRO A 49 17.10 -8.13 -4.28
N GLY A 50 16.33 -7.09 -4.62
CA GLY A 50 15.35 -6.49 -3.72
C GLY A 50 13.98 -7.17 -3.78
N VAL A 51 13.00 -6.52 -3.15
CA VAL A 51 11.58 -6.87 -3.26
C VAL A 51 10.81 -5.69 -3.86
N LEU A 52 10.03 -5.95 -4.90
CA LEU A 52 9.07 -5.01 -5.46
C LEU A 52 7.67 -5.43 -5.01
N PHE A 53 7.08 -4.67 -4.09
CA PHE A 53 5.70 -4.86 -3.67
C PHE A 53 4.77 -3.96 -4.47
N VAL A 54 3.78 -4.56 -5.14
CA VAL A 54 2.75 -3.84 -5.90
C VAL A 54 1.40 -4.14 -5.24
N ASP A 55 0.89 -3.16 -4.52
CA ASP A 55 -0.46 -3.21 -3.95
C ASP A 55 -1.52 -2.89 -5.01
N GLU A 56 -2.74 -3.40 -4.81
CA GLU A 56 -3.88 -3.18 -5.70
C GLU A 56 -3.55 -3.50 -7.18
N VAL A 57 -2.90 -4.64 -7.44
CA VAL A 57 -2.35 -5.00 -8.78
C VAL A 57 -3.39 -4.99 -9.91
N HIS A 58 -4.67 -5.20 -9.60
CA HIS A 58 -5.78 -5.12 -10.56
C HIS A 58 -6.01 -3.71 -11.13
N MET A 59 -5.29 -2.70 -10.63
CA MET A 59 -5.26 -1.35 -11.18
C MET A 59 -4.28 -1.20 -12.35
N LEU A 60 -3.38 -2.18 -12.57
CA LEU A 60 -2.51 -2.22 -13.73
C LEU A 60 -3.28 -2.63 -14.99
N ASP A 61 -2.88 -2.07 -16.12
CA ASP A 61 -3.38 -2.45 -17.43
C ASP A 61 -2.56 -3.57 -18.07
N ILE A 62 -3.06 -4.09 -19.19
CA ILE A 62 -2.41 -5.17 -19.94
C ILE A 62 -1.01 -4.78 -20.44
N GLU A 63 -0.75 -3.51 -20.74
CA GLU A 63 0.56 -3.02 -21.17
C GLU A 63 1.58 -3.07 -20.01
N CYS A 64 1.16 -2.67 -18.80
CA CYS A 64 1.94 -2.80 -17.58
C CYS A 64 2.28 -4.26 -17.28
N PHE A 65 1.31 -5.18 -17.42
CA PHE A 65 1.58 -6.60 -17.23
C PHE A 65 2.54 -7.16 -18.28
N THR A 66 2.42 -6.74 -19.54
CA THR A 66 3.34 -7.13 -20.62
C THR A 66 4.77 -6.66 -20.30
N TYR A 67 4.92 -5.43 -19.80
CA TYR A 67 6.21 -4.90 -19.36
C TYR A 67 6.77 -5.70 -18.17
N LEU A 68 5.94 -5.97 -17.15
CA LEU A 68 6.34 -6.73 -15.97
C LEU A 68 6.74 -8.16 -16.32
N HIS A 69 6.01 -8.82 -17.21
CA HIS A 69 6.33 -10.16 -17.69
C HIS A 69 7.74 -10.20 -18.31
N ARG A 70 8.06 -9.25 -19.19
CA ARG A 70 9.40 -9.11 -19.77
C ARG A 70 10.46 -8.75 -18.74
N ALA A 71 10.14 -7.88 -17.79
CA ALA A 71 11.09 -7.47 -16.74
C ALA A 71 11.44 -8.64 -15.79
N LEU A 72 10.47 -9.52 -15.51
CA LEU A 72 10.63 -10.72 -14.68
C LEU A 72 11.46 -11.82 -15.35
N GLU A 73 11.63 -11.78 -16.67
CA GLU A 73 12.52 -12.71 -17.40
C GLU A 73 14.00 -12.33 -17.26
N SER A 74 14.30 -11.12 -16.78
CA SER A 74 15.67 -10.68 -16.53
C SER A 74 16.28 -11.43 -15.35
N SER A 75 17.53 -11.88 -15.48
CA SER A 75 18.27 -12.58 -14.42
C SER A 75 18.51 -11.72 -13.17
N ILE A 76 18.46 -10.39 -13.31
CA ILE A 76 18.65 -9.43 -12.22
C ILE A 76 17.32 -8.93 -11.64
N ALA A 77 16.19 -9.56 -12.00
CA ALA A 77 14.87 -9.14 -11.53
C ALA A 77 14.73 -9.33 -10.01
N PRO A 78 14.18 -8.35 -9.28
CA PRO A 78 13.85 -8.53 -7.87
C PRO A 78 12.69 -9.52 -7.70
N ILE A 79 12.47 -9.99 -6.47
CA ILE A 79 11.25 -10.72 -6.13
C ILE A 79 10.07 -9.75 -6.24
N VAL A 80 9.06 -10.11 -7.01
CA VAL A 80 7.84 -9.29 -7.15
C VAL A 80 6.72 -9.91 -6.33
N ILE A 81 6.12 -9.11 -5.44
CA ILE A 81 4.97 -9.50 -4.62
C ILE A 81 3.78 -8.66 -5.07
N PHE A 82 2.77 -9.34 -5.62
CA PHE A 82 1.50 -8.74 -5.98
C PHE A 82 0.49 -8.90 -4.83
N ALA A 83 -0.24 -7.83 -4.52
CA ALA A 83 -1.40 -7.89 -3.64
C ALA A 83 -2.67 -7.46 -4.39
N SER A 84 -3.75 -8.19 -4.17
CA SER A 84 -5.08 -7.87 -4.70
C SER A 84 -6.14 -8.21 -3.66
N ASN A 85 -7.11 -7.31 -3.51
CA ASN A 85 -8.31 -7.52 -2.71
C ASN A 85 -9.54 -7.91 -3.56
N ARG A 86 -9.37 -8.04 -4.89
CA ARG A 86 -10.44 -8.40 -5.83
C ARG A 86 -10.42 -9.87 -6.19
N GLY A 87 -11.61 -10.48 -6.26
CA GLY A 87 -11.80 -11.87 -6.69
C GLY A 87 -11.66 -12.03 -8.19
N ASN A 88 -12.71 -11.76 -8.97
CA ASN A 88 -12.65 -11.67 -10.43
C ASN A 88 -12.90 -10.21 -10.85
N CYS A 89 -12.09 -9.69 -11.76
CA CYS A 89 -12.32 -8.38 -12.34
C CYS A 89 -11.75 -8.28 -13.76
N VAL A 90 -12.25 -7.29 -14.51
CA VAL A 90 -11.79 -7.00 -15.88
C VAL A 90 -10.34 -6.49 -15.83
N ILE A 91 -9.50 -7.03 -16.71
CA ILE A 91 -8.12 -6.55 -16.90
C ILE A 91 -8.22 -5.18 -17.57
N ARG A 92 -7.65 -4.14 -16.94
CA ARG A 92 -7.68 -2.79 -17.50
C ARG A 92 -6.96 -2.75 -18.86
N GLY A 93 -7.50 -1.98 -19.78
CA GLY A 93 -7.01 -1.93 -21.17
C GLY A 93 -7.52 -3.06 -22.06
N THR A 94 -8.37 -3.94 -21.55
CA THR A 94 -9.15 -4.90 -22.35
C THR A 94 -10.63 -4.54 -22.30
N GLU A 95 -11.40 -4.88 -23.33
CA GLU A 95 -12.82 -4.53 -23.40
C GLU A 95 -13.64 -5.38 -22.43
N ASP A 96 -13.44 -6.71 -22.39
CA ASP A 96 -14.28 -7.62 -21.59
C ASP A 96 -13.52 -8.82 -20.99
N ILE A 97 -12.17 -8.80 -20.93
CA ILE A 97 -11.42 -9.94 -20.41
C ILE A 97 -11.43 -9.90 -18.87
N THR A 98 -12.24 -10.78 -18.27
CA THR A 98 -12.29 -10.98 -16.82
C THR A 98 -11.33 -12.09 -16.41
N SER A 99 -10.50 -11.83 -15.40
CA SER A 99 -9.60 -12.83 -14.83
C SER A 99 -9.57 -12.79 -13.30
N PRO A 100 -9.12 -13.88 -12.65
CA PRO A 100 -8.84 -13.87 -11.22
C PRO A 100 -7.84 -12.77 -10.88
N HIS A 101 -8.16 -11.99 -9.86
CA HIS A 101 -7.38 -10.87 -9.34
C HIS A 101 -7.07 -9.77 -10.36
N GLY A 102 -7.68 -9.78 -11.55
CA GLY A 102 -7.40 -8.81 -12.63
C GLY A 102 -6.02 -9.00 -13.26
N ILE A 103 -5.42 -10.19 -13.11
CA ILE A 103 -4.10 -10.53 -13.64
C ILE A 103 -4.27 -11.39 -14.90
N PRO A 104 -3.53 -11.14 -15.99
CA PRO A 104 -3.49 -12.02 -17.16
C PRO A 104 -3.18 -13.48 -16.80
N LEU A 105 -3.86 -14.44 -17.44
CA LEU A 105 -3.76 -15.87 -17.09
C LEU A 105 -2.34 -16.43 -17.24
N ASP A 106 -1.61 -15.97 -18.25
CA ASP A 106 -0.21 -16.30 -18.51
C ASP A 106 0.72 -15.89 -17.36
N LEU A 107 0.49 -14.72 -16.74
CA LEU A 107 1.22 -14.32 -15.55
C LEU A 107 0.70 -15.04 -14.30
N LEU A 108 -0.61 -15.32 -14.23
CA LEU A 108 -1.22 -16.01 -13.10
C LEU A 108 -0.68 -17.44 -12.92
N ASP A 109 -0.41 -18.14 -14.03
CA ASP A 109 0.19 -19.48 -14.02
C ASP A 109 1.63 -19.49 -13.50
N ARG A 110 2.31 -18.33 -13.49
CA ARG A 110 3.69 -18.16 -13.05
C ARG A 110 3.82 -17.68 -11.60
N VAL A 111 2.72 -17.30 -10.94
CA VAL A 111 2.76 -16.76 -9.57
C VAL A 111 2.39 -17.81 -8.52
N MET A 112 3.04 -17.71 -7.36
CA MET A 112 2.64 -18.46 -6.17
C MET A 112 1.55 -17.68 -5.43
N ILE A 113 0.33 -18.20 -5.42
CA ILE A 113 -0.81 -17.55 -4.76
C ILE A 113 -0.81 -17.92 -3.27
N ILE A 114 -0.66 -16.92 -2.40
CA ILE A 114 -0.80 -17.06 -0.94
C ILE A 114 -2.09 -16.38 -0.52
N ARG A 115 -3.03 -17.15 0.05
CA ARG A 115 -4.32 -16.63 0.50
C ARG A 115 -4.22 -16.15 1.95
N THR A 116 -4.58 -14.89 2.19
CA THR A 116 -4.72 -14.34 3.54
C THR A 116 -6.13 -14.58 4.06
N MET A 117 -6.24 -15.04 5.31
CA MET A 117 -7.53 -15.25 5.98
C MET A 117 -7.90 -14.03 6.84
N LEU A 118 -9.18 -13.87 7.14
CA LEU A 118 -9.64 -12.85 8.08
C LEU A 118 -9.19 -13.21 9.50
N TYR A 119 -8.82 -12.18 10.27
CA TYR A 119 -8.49 -12.34 11.68
C TYR A 119 -9.73 -12.71 12.50
N THR A 120 -9.52 -13.51 13.53
CA THR A 120 -10.49 -13.73 14.60
C THR A 120 -10.58 -12.50 15.52
N PRO A 121 -11.67 -12.32 16.28
CA PRO A 121 -11.78 -11.22 17.24
C PRO A 121 -10.62 -11.19 18.27
N GLN A 122 -10.11 -12.35 18.66
CA GLN A 122 -8.97 -12.48 19.59
C GLN A 122 -7.67 -11.98 18.96
N GLU A 123 -7.41 -12.35 17.69
CA GLU A 123 -6.24 -11.85 16.95
C GLU A 123 -6.34 -10.34 16.72
N MET A 124 -7.53 -9.81 16.41
CA MET A 124 -7.73 -8.36 16.28
C MET A 124 -7.41 -7.63 17.58
N LYS A 125 -7.92 -8.12 18.71
CA LYS A 125 -7.62 -7.57 20.05
C LYS A 125 -6.11 -7.53 20.28
N GLN A 126 -5.41 -8.60 19.96
CA GLN A 126 -3.96 -8.70 20.13
C GLN A 126 -3.20 -7.72 19.22
N ILE A 127 -3.59 -7.59 17.95
CA ILE A 127 -2.95 -6.65 17.01
C ILE A 127 -3.15 -5.21 17.46
N ILE A 128 -4.37 -4.84 17.88
CA ILE A 128 -4.67 -3.50 18.38
C ILE A 128 -3.89 -3.22 19.66
N LYS A 129 -3.73 -4.20 20.55
CA LYS A 129 -2.91 -4.08 21.76
C LYS A 129 -1.45 -3.80 21.44
N ILE A 130 -0.85 -4.56 20.51
CA ILE A 130 0.53 -4.34 20.06
C ILE A 130 0.67 -2.93 19.48
N ARG A 131 -0.31 -2.49 18.70
CA ARG A 131 -0.30 -1.16 18.09
C ARG A 131 -0.37 -0.05 19.14
N ALA A 132 -1.27 -0.17 20.12
CA ALA A 132 -1.39 0.78 21.22
C ALA A 132 -0.08 0.86 22.03
N GLN A 133 0.54 -0.29 22.33
CA GLN A 133 1.85 -0.34 23.01
C GLN A 133 2.96 0.32 22.18
N THR A 134 2.99 0.10 20.87
CA THR A 134 3.99 0.71 19.97
C THR A 134 3.85 2.23 19.90
N GLU A 135 2.62 2.74 19.97
CA GLU A 135 2.33 4.18 19.99
C GLU A 135 2.41 4.80 21.40
N GLY A 136 2.70 4.01 22.43
CA GLY A 136 2.74 4.49 23.83
C GLY A 136 1.38 4.93 24.36
N ILE A 137 0.30 4.30 23.88
CA ILE A 137 -1.08 4.59 24.27
C ILE A 137 -1.54 3.57 25.31
N ASN A 138 -1.95 4.07 26.48
CA ASN A 138 -2.61 3.24 27.48
C ASN A 138 -4.08 3.07 27.11
N ILE A 139 -4.56 1.83 27.16
CA ILE A 139 -5.94 1.46 26.82
C ILE A 139 -6.45 0.46 27.84
N SER A 140 -7.68 0.66 28.32
CA SER A 140 -8.34 -0.28 29.22
C SER A 140 -8.78 -1.54 28.49
N GLU A 141 -8.95 -2.63 29.23
CA GLU A 141 -9.34 -3.91 28.62
C GLU A 141 -10.74 -3.85 27.98
N GLU A 142 -11.65 -3.09 28.58
CA GLU A 142 -13.00 -2.88 28.03
C GLU A 142 -12.97 -2.12 26.71
N ALA A 143 -12.19 -1.04 26.62
CA ALA A 143 -12.01 -0.28 25.38
C ALA A 143 -11.37 -1.15 24.28
N LEU A 144 -10.39 -1.98 24.65
CA LEU A 144 -9.72 -2.88 23.73
C LEU A 144 -10.66 -3.99 23.20
N ASN A 145 -11.52 -4.55 24.06
CA ASN A 145 -12.56 -5.49 23.64
C ASN A 145 -13.53 -4.83 22.64
N HIS A 146 -13.97 -3.60 22.96
CA HIS A 146 -14.88 -2.86 22.10
C HIS A 146 -14.28 -2.52 20.73
N LEU A 147 -13.01 -2.09 20.68
CA LEU A 147 -12.29 -1.87 19.42
C LEU A 147 -12.14 -3.16 18.58
N GLY A 148 -12.00 -4.31 19.23
CA GLY A 148 -11.98 -5.62 18.58
C GLY A 148 -13.33 -5.97 17.93
N GLU A 149 -14.44 -5.69 18.62
CA GLU A 149 -15.78 -5.85 18.06
C GLU A 149 -16.03 -4.91 16.87
N ILE A 150 -15.64 -3.64 17.01
CA ILE A 150 -15.70 -2.66 15.91
C ILE A 150 -14.88 -3.15 14.71
N GLY A 151 -13.68 -3.69 14.94
CA GLY A 151 -12.80 -4.17 13.88
C GLY A 151 -13.38 -5.37 13.13
N THR A 152 -14.12 -6.22 13.85
CA THR A 152 -14.83 -7.36 13.27
C THR A 152 -16.01 -6.92 12.40
N LYS A 153 -16.73 -5.87 12.80
CA LYS A 153 -17.86 -5.31 12.01
C LYS A 153 -17.37 -4.50 10.79
N THR A 154 -16.22 -3.83 10.93
CA THR A 154 -15.68 -2.89 9.93
C THR A 154 -14.41 -3.43 9.28
N THR A 155 -13.25 -2.91 9.67
CA THR A 155 -11.91 -3.36 9.27
C THR A 155 -10.91 -3.10 10.40
N LEU A 156 -9.84 -3.90 10.46
CA LEU A 156 -8.74 -3.66 11.40
C LEU A 156 -8.10 -2.26 11.22
N ARG A 157 -7.99 -1.79 9.97
CA ARG A 157 -7.44 -0.46 9.64
C ARG A 157 -8.24 0.64 10.34
N TYR A 158 -9.57 0.56 10.26
CA TYR A 158 -10.45 1.51 10.90
C TYR A 158 -10.29 1.49 12.44
N SER A 159 -10.35 0.31 13.08
CA SER A 159 -10.16 0.22 14.54
C SER A 159 -8.82 0.78 15.01
N VAL A 160 -7.74 0.53 14.27
CA VAL A 160 -6.42 1.09 14.60
C VAL A 160 -6.42 2.62 14.45
N GLN A 161 -7.07 3.16 13.43
CA GLN A 161 -7.17 4.61 13.23
C GLN A 161 -7.97 5.30 14.34
N LEU A 162 -8.87 4.61 15.04
CA LEU A 162 -9.60 5.18 16.18
C LEU A 162 -8.73 5.38 17.43
N LEU A 163 -7.59 4.70 17.55
CA LEU A 163 -6.71 4.81 18.73
C LEU A 163 -6.21 6.24 18.94
N THR A 164 -5.76 6.90 17.87
CA THR A 164 -5.21 8.27 17.94
C THR A 164 -6.24 9.31 18.41
N PRO A 165 -7.43 9.44 17.79
CA PRO A 165 -8.45 10.37 18.25
C PRO A 165 -9.01 9.97 19.64
N ALA A 166 -9.16 8.68 19.95
CA ALA A 166 -9.61 8.26 21.28
C ALA A 166 -8.59 8.60 22.39
N ASN A 167 -7.29 8.51 22.11
CA ASN A 167 -6.24 8.96 23.03
C ASN A 167 -6.27 10.47 23.24
N LEU A 168 -6.51 11.25 22.17
CA LEU A 168 -6.64 12.69 22.29
C LEU A 168 -7.85 13.08 23.14
N LEU A 169 -8.99 12.44 22.91
CA LEU A 169 -10.20 12.66 23.69
C LEU A 169 -10.00 12.29 25.18
N ALA A 170 -9.33 11.16 25.45
CA ALA A 170 -8.99 10.77 26.82
C ALA A 170 -8.18 11.86 27.53
N LYS A 171 -7.14 12.40 26.86
CA LYS A 171 -6.31 13.48 27.41
C LYS A 171 -7.08 14.77 27.64
N ILE A 172 -8.00 15.14 26.74
CA ILE A 172 -8.89 16.30 26.91
C ILE A 172 -9.78 16.11 28.15
N ASN A 173 -10.26 14.89 28.37
CA ASN A 173 -11.04 14.52 29.55
C ASN A 173 -10.20 14.35 30.83
N GLY A 174 -8.89 14.62 30.77
CA GLY A 174 -7.98 14.49 31.90
C GLY A 174 -7.66 13.04 32.29
N LYS A 175 -7.91 12.06 31.40
CA LYS A 175 -7.60 10.65 31.58
C LYS A 175 -6.33 10.29 30.81
N ASP A 176 -5.44 9.51 31.44
CA ASP A 176 -4.19 9.02 30.81
C ASP A 176 -4.36 7.70 30.04
N SER A 177 -5.56 7.11 30.09
CA SER A 177 -5.92 5.85 29.44
C SER A 177 -7.21 5.98 28.64
N ILE A 178 -7.27 5.30 27.49
CA ILE A 178 -8.49 5.19 26.70
C ILE A 178 -9.46 4.26 27.42
N GLU A 179 -10.64 4.78 27.72
CA GLU A 179 -11.79 4.02 28.21
C GLU A 179 -12.82 3.79 27.10
N LYS A 180 -13.76 2.88 27.35
CA LYS A 180 -14.80 2.49 26.39
C LYS A 180 -15.61 3.69 25.88
N GLU A 181 -15.97 4.60 26.78
CA GLU A 181 -16.72 5.83 26.50
C GLU A 181 -16.06 6.68 25.41
N HIS A 182 -14.73 6.80 25.44
CA HIS A 182 -14.00 7.58 24.43
C HIS A 182 -14.05 6.91 23.06
N VAL A 183 -14.02 5.58 23.01
CA VAL A 183 -14.11 4.84 21.75
C VAL A 183 -15.51 4.96 21.16
N GLU A 184 -16.56 4.88 21.99
CA GLU A 184 -17.95 5.07 21.58
C GLU A 184 -18.16 6.46 20.98
N GLU A 185 -17.75 7.52 21.68
CA GLU A 185 -17.89 8.90 21.21
C GLU A 185 -17.13 9.14 19.89
N ILE A 186 -15.87 8.67 19.80
CA ILE A 186 -15.07 8.81 18.59
C ILE A 186 -15.68 8.03 17.41
N SER A 187 -16.30 6.87 17.66
CA SER A 187 -16.94 6.08 16.62
C SER A 187 -18.17 6.75 16.00
N GLU A 188 -18.81 7.66 16.74
CA GLU A 188 -19.92 8.48 16.23
C GLU A 188 -19.42 9.67 15.41
N LEU A 189 -18.24 10.19 15.72
CA LEU A 189 -17.64 11.34 15.02
C LEU A 189 -16.94 10.95 13.72
N PHE A 190 -16.27 9.79 13.70
CA PHE A 190 -15.46 9.34 12.57
C PHE A 190 -16.04 8.07 11.95
N TYR A 191 -16.92 8.20 10.96
CA TYR A 191 -17.54 7.04 10.33
C TYR A 191 -16.58 6.20 9.48
N ASP A 192 -16.79 4.88 9.48
CA ASP A 192 -16.15 3.98 8.52
C ASP A 192 -16.75 4.13 7.11
N ALA A 193 -16.03 3.65 6.09
CA ALA A 193 -16.43 3.80 4.69
C ALA A 193 -17.81 3.20 4.38
N LYS A 194 -18.22 2.08 5.02
CA LYS A 194 -19.52 1.45 4.76
C LYS A 194 -20.63 2.29 5.38
N SER A 195 -20.47 2.75 6.62
CA SER A 195 -21.44 3.61 7.29
C SER A 195 -21.59 4.95 6.55
N SER A 196 -20.47 5.55 6.12
CA SER A 196 -20.48 6.78 5.31
C SER A 196 -21.21 6.59 3.97
N ALA A 197 -20.93 5.50 3.25
CA ALA A 197 -21.62 5.20 2.00
C ALA A 197 -23.14 4.98 2.19
N LYS A 198 -23.54 4.37 3.30
CA LYS A 198 -24.97 4.19 3.63
C LYS A 198 -25.66 5.53 3.86
N ILE A 199 -25.06 6.43 4.64
CA ILE A 199 -25.61 7.78 4.87
C ILE A 199 -25.76 8.54 3.55
N LEU A 200 -24.76 8.43 2.66
CA LEU A 200 -24.81 9.07 1.36
C LEU A 200 -25.94 8.51 0.48
N ALA A 201 -26.14 7.19 0.47
CA ALA A 201 -27.21 6.53 -0.26
C ALA A 201 -28.61 6.94 0.28
N ASP A 202 -28.78 6.99 1.59
CA ASP A 202 -30.04 7.41 2.23
C ASP A 202 -30.38 8.88 1.97
N GLN A 203 -29.37 9.70 1.66
CA GLN A 203 -29.51 11.13 1.37
C GLN A 203 -29.24 11.48 -0.10
N GLN A 204 -29.32 10.51 -1.01
CA GLN A 204 -28.91 10.66 -2.42
C GLN A 204 -29.56 11.87 -3.10
N ASP A 205 -30.81 12.20 -2.77
CA ASP A 205 -31.55 13.34 -3.34
C ASP A 205 -30.98 14.72 -2.97
N LYS A 206 -30.13 14.80 -1.94
CA LYS A 206 -29.49 16.04 -1.47
C LYS A 206 -28.13 16.29 -2.09
N TYR A 207 -27.56 15.31 -2.80
CA TYR A 207 -26.22 15.41 -3.38
C TYR A 207 -26.30 15.50 -4.91
N MET A 208 -25.39 16.28 -5.50
CA MET A 208 -25.25 16.33 -6.95
C MET A 208 -24.67 15.01 -7.46
N LYS A 209 -25.17 14.56 -8.61
CA LYS A 209 -24.65 13.41 -9.34
C LYS A 209 -23.41 13.77 -10.16
#